data_AF-A0AAF0PIA0-F1
#
_entry.id   AF-A0AAF0PIA0-F1
#
_cell.length_a   1.000
_cell.length_b   1.000
_cell.length_c   1.000
_cell.angle_alpha   90.00
_cell.angle_beta   90.00
_cell.angle_gamma   90.00
#
_symmetry.space_group_name_H-M   'P 1'
#
loop_
_entity.id
_entity.type
_entity.pdbx_description
1 polymer ?
#
loop_
_entity_poly.entity_id
_entity_poly.type
_entity_poly.pdbx_seq_one_letter_code
_entity_poly.pdbx_strand_id
1 'polypeptide(L)'
;MNRRKFIASTGGIGTAAIGTAVVLSGSAAAEIGDYRFTGTSISGESDDGSLSDIRAGATNVVFQYEGLDENPGEATVELQVVHGGNAATIDEATTSVSGTSQSDVSLGEDLSGSVLDHDGLSASDFRAAEDGSVTEKNVALRLVVSVNDVSGSSETDLNVVMRNAAADAGIGGEADGEVVTEEEDEDPGDDGPVAEINAIIEDINAELANVEPVGTIEDTDDETIGALIEEIFTQVTAEIEAQAGVEYDVSTPAEAREAAEEASLPPIADALNNAANAVEEIATIADYTIDDGGDDGGDDEPVAEINSIVEDINAQLENVEPVGTIEDTDDETIGALIEEIFTQVTAEIEAQAGVEYDVSTPAEAREAAEEASLPPIADALNNAADAVEEIATIADYTIDDGGDGDDGNGEDGDSETVAEINSIVEDINAQLENVEPVGTIDSADAETIDALAEEIFTQVTAEIEAQAGVEYDVSTVEEARAAAEDATLPPIADALNNAADAVEDIRNLASQ
;
A
#
# COMPACT_ATOMS: atom_id res chain seq x y z
N MET A 1 -60.92 -44.24 -5.19
CA MET A 1 -60.43 -43.17 -6.09
C MET A 1 -60.69 -41.84 -5.43
N ASN A 2 -59.62 -41.11 -5.09
CA ASN A 2 -59.50 -39.66 -4.94
C ASN A 2 -58.25 -39.38 -4.09
N ARG A 3 -57.19 -38.92 -4.76
CA ARG A 3 -56.03 -38.30 -4.11
C ARG A 3 -56.43 -36.88 -3.71
N ARG A 4 -56.23 -36.52 -2.43
CA ARG A 4 -56.17 -35.13 -1.99
C ARG A 4 -54.78 -34.88 -1.42
N LYS A 5 -54.09 -33.94 -2.06
CA LYS A 5 -52.93 -33.20 -1.57
C LYS A 5 -53.46 -32.16 -0.58
N PHE A 6 -52.85 -32.04 0.60
CA PHE A 6 -53.04 -30.92 1.52
C PHE A 6 -51.75 -30.68 2.31
N ILE A 7 -51.08 -29.58 1.93
CA ILE A 7 -50.40 -28.54 2.71
C ILE A 7 -49.98 -28.88 4.15
N ALA A 8 -48.70 -28.61 4.45
CA ALA A 8 -48.27 -28.09 5.74
C ALA A 8 -47.31 -26.91 5.52
N SER A 9 -47.64 -25.80 6.16
CA SER A 9 -46.84 -24.57 6.37
C SER A 9 -45.91 -24.70 7.57
N THR A 10 -45.18 -23.60 7.88
CA THR A 10 -44.27 -23.25 9.02
C THR A 10 -42.80 -23.62 8.77
N GLY A 11 -41.78 -22.76 8.92
CA GLY A 11 -41.62 -21.53 9.70
C GLY A 11 -40.61 -21.74 10.85
N GLY A 12 -39.44 -21.08 10.80
CA GLY A 12 -38.61 -20.63 11.93
C GLY A 12 -37.86 -21.62 12.87
N ILE A 13 -36.53 -21.41 12.94
CA ILE A 13 -35.57 -21.49 14.07
C ILE A 13 -35.23 -22.84 14.78
N GLY A 14 -33.94 -23.23 14.67
CA GLY A 14 -33.05 -23.72 15.76
C GLY A 14 -33.27 -25.09 16.42
N THR A 15 -32.25 -25.97 16.40
CA THR A 15 -31.55 -26.59 17.57
C THR A 15 -30.73 -27.83 17.15
N ALA A 16 -29.49 -27.90 17.62
CA ALA A 16 -28.45 -28.92 17.40
C ALA A 16 -28.78 -30.36 17.81
N ALA A 17 -28.10 -31.34 17.16
CA ALA A 17 -27.81 -32.66 17.72
C ALA A 17 -26.46 -33.21 17.21
N ILE A 18 -25.57 -33.49 18.16
CA ILE A 18 -24.23 -34.07 18.07
C ILE A 18 -24.28 -35.57 17.70
N GLY A 19 -23.34 -36.06 16.87
CA GLY A 19 -22.91 -37.47 16.91
C GLY A 19 -22.62 -38.16 15.57
N THR A 20 -21.40 -37.96 15.05
CA THR A 20 -20.56 -38.92 14.29
C THR A 20 -21.18 -39.80 13.19
N ALA A 21 -21.06 -39.33 11.94
CA ALA A 21 -20.28 -39.98 10.87
C ALA A 21 -20.12 -38.98 9.71
N VAL A 22 -18.90 -38.50 9.49
CA VAL A 22 -18.56 -37.60 8.38
C VAL A 22 -18.74 -38.36 7.06
N VAL A 23 -19.71 -37.90 6.27
CA VAL A 23 -19.74 -38.01 4.82
C VAL A 23 -19.89 -36.56 4.36
N LEU A 24 -18.80 -35.96 3.87
CA LEU A 24 -18.84 -34.67 3.18
C LEU A 24 -19.60 -34.88 1.87
N SER A 25 -20.92 -34.78 1.93
CA SER A 25 -21.76 -34.53 0.77
C SER A 25 -21.94 -33.02 0.69
N GLY A 26 -21.17 -32.36 -0.16
CA GLY A 26 -21.52 -31.01 -0.63
C GLY A 26 -22.95 -31.08 -1.16
N SER A 27 -23.81 -30.17 -0.71
CA SER A 27 -25.18 -30.11 -1.24
C SER A 27 -25.07 -29.54 -2.66
N ALA A 28 -25.73 -30.16 -3.63
CA ALA A 28 -25.69 -29.67 -5.00
C ALA A 28 -26.19 -28.23 -5.08
N ALA A 29 -25.43 -27.36 -5.74
CA ALA A 29 -25.69 -25.93 -5.84
C ALA A 29 -25.50 -25.44 -7.28
N ALA A 30 -26.21 -24.37 -7.63
CA ALA A 30 -26.05 -23.64 -8.87
C ALA A 30 -26.13 -22.15 -8.53
N GLU A 31 -25.37 -21.34 -9.25
CA GLU A 31 -25.16 -19.93 -8.94
C GLU A 31 -24.93 -19.15 -10.22
N ILE A 32 -25.39 -17.90 -10.23
CA ILE A 32 -25.11 -16.94 -11.28
C ILE A 32 -23.86 -16.16 -10.85
N GLY A 33 -22.80 -16.18 -11.68
CA GLY A 33 -21.57 -15.45 -11.41
C GLY A 33 -21.62 -14.08 -12.10
N ASP A 34 -20.91 -13.93 -13.21
CA ASP A 34 -20.90 -12.68 -13.98
C ASP A 34 -22.15 -12.51 -14.85
N TYR A 35 -22.73 -11.33 -14.86
CA TYR A 35 -23.79 -10.93 -15.80
C TYR A 35 -23.94 -9.41 -15.77
N ARG A 36 -24.61 -8.86 -16.77
CA ARG A 36 -24.97 -7.44 -16.80
C ARG A 36 -26.43 -7.27 -17.20
N PHE A 37 -27.25 -6.73 -16.29
CA PHE A 37 -28.60 -6.30 -16.62
C PHE A 37 -28.58 -5.03 -17.47
N THR A 38 -29.53 -4.91 -18.38
CA THR A 38 -29.63 -3.76 -19.30
C THR A 38 -31.06 -3.33 -19.51
N GLY A 39 -31.33 -2.04 -19.29
CA GLY A 39 -32.56 -1.38 -19.70
C GLY A 39 -32.38 -0.93 -21.15
N THR A 40 -32.97 -1.65 -22.11
CA THR A 40 -32.55 -1.48 -23.52
C THR A 40 -33.41 -0.50 -24.30
N SER A 41 -34.71 -0.39 -24.01
CA SER A 41 -35.56 0.62 -24.65
C SER A 41 -36.97 0.69 -24.06
N ILE A 42 -37.57 1.88 -24.18
CA ILE A 42 -39.02 2.06 -24.11
C ILE A 42 -39.55 2.14 -25.55
N SER A 43 -40.65 1.46 -25.85
CA SER A 43 -41.27 1.64 -27.17
C SER A 43 -42.80 1.72 -27.16
N GLY A 44 -43.28 2.67 -27.95
CA GLY A 44 -44.68 2.94 -28.23
C GLY A 44 -45.42 3.69 -27.13
N GLU A 45 -46.18 4.70 -27.58
CA GLU A 45 -46.95 5.62 -26.75
C GLU A 45 -48.44 5.38 -27.00
N SER A 46 -49.23 5.42 -25.92
CA SER A 46 -50.70 5.47 -26.00
C SER A 46 -51.20 6.91 -25.85
N ASP A 47 -52.39 7.20 -26.40
CA ASP A 47 -53.03 8.52 -26.32
C ASP A 47 -53.28 9.02 -24.87
N ASP A 48 -53.11 8.17 -23.86
CA ASP A 48 -53.23 8.54 -22.44
C ASP A 48 -51.89 8.78 -21.75
N GLY A 49 -50.76 8.70 -22.47
CA GLY A 49 -49.41 8.88 -21.91
C GLY A 49 -48.86 7.63 -21.20
N SER A 50 -49.41 6.45 -21.47
CA SER A 50 -48.87 5.16 -21.02
C SER A 50 -48.03 4.47 -22.10
N LEU A 51 -47.10 3.61 -21.67
CA LEU A 51 -46.17 2.91 -22.55
C LEU A 51 -46.70 1.57 -23.03
N SER A 52 -46.38 1.19 -24.28
CA SER A 52 -46.81 -0.10 -24.84
C SER A 52 -45.79 -1.23 -24.74
N ASP A 53 -44.52 -0.92 -24.47
CA ASP A 53 -43.42 -1.89 -24.34
C ASP A 53 -42.28 -1.30 -23.49
N ILE A 54 -41.74 -2.09 -22.58
CA ILE A 54 -40.58 -1.75 -21.74
C ILE A 54 -39.62 -2.93 -21.81
N ARG A 55 -38.47 -2.77 -22.47
CA ARG A 55 -37.53 -3.87 -22.70
C ARG A 55 -36.41 -3.90 -21.67
N ALA A 56 -36.32 -5.06 -21.02
CA ALA A 56 -35.20 -5.44 -20.17
C ALA A 56 -34.38 -6.53 -20.85
N GLY A 57 -33.10 -6.60 -20.52
CA GLY A 57 -32.23 -7.68 -20.98
C GLY A 57 -31.10 -7.99 -20.02
N ALA A 58 -30.44 -9.12 -20.24
CA ALA A 58 -29.23 -9.53 -19.55
C ALA A 58 -28.19 -9.99 -20.57
N THR A 59 -26.96 -9.50 -20.42
CA THR A 59 -25.84 -9.78 -21.30
C THR A 59 -24.68 -10.36 -20.50
N ASN A 60 -23.71 -10.99 -21.18
CA ASN A 60 -22.54 -11.60 -20.55
C ASN A 60 -22.87 -12.59 -19.42
N VAL A 61 -23.98 -13.33 -19.51
CA VAL A 61 -24.41 -14.21 -18.43
C VAL A 61 -23.49 -15.44 -18.32
N VAL A 62 -22.90 -15.59 -17.15
CA VAL A 62 -22.03 -16.68 -16.70
C VAL A 62 -22.61 -17.28 -15.43
N PHE A 63 -22.50 -18.60 -15.31
CA PHE A 63 -23.01 -19.32 -14.15
C PHE A 63 -22.10 -20.48 -13.79
N GLN A 64 -22.26 -20.98 -12.57
CA GLN A 64 -21.57 -22.16 -12.08
C GLN A 64 -22.53 -23.14 -11.42
N TYR A 65 -22.10 -24.39 -11.32
CA TYR A 65 -22.83 -25.42 -10.61
C TYR A 65 -21.89 -26.47 -10.05
N GLU A 66 -22.26 -27.08 -8.94
CA GLU A 66 -21.47 -28.13 -8.32
C GLU A 66 -22.32 -29.19 -7.60
N GLY A 67 -21.71 -30.35 -7.37
CA GLY A 67 -22.27 -31.38 -6.51
C GLY A 67 -23.45 -32.14 -7.10
N LEU A 68 -23.66 -32.12 -8.43
CA LEU A 68 -24.76 -32.84 -9.06
C LEU A 68 -24.58 -34.36 -8.96
N ASP A 69 -25.69 -35.08 -8.73
CA ASP A 69 -25.71 -36.54 -8.65
C ASP A 69 -25.49 -37.23 -10.02
N GLU A 70 -25.81 -36.53 -11.10
CA GLU A 70 -25.65 -37.02 -12.47
C GLU A 70 -25.32 -35.89 -13.44
N ASN A 71 -24.79 -36.25 -14.61
CA ASN A 71 -24.39 -35.29 -15.63
C ASN A 71 -25.63 -34.62 -16.26
N PRO A 72 -25.78 -33.29 -16.16
CA PRO A 72 -26.99 -32.56 -16.57
C PRO A 72 -27.18 -32.49 -18.09
N GLY A 73 -26.10 -32.38 -18.86
CA GLY A 73 -26.15 -32.23 -20.32
C GLY A 73 -26.58 -30.84 -20.80
N GLU A 74 -27.54 -30.20 -20.12
CA GLU A 74 -28.06 -28.86 -20.44
C GLU A 74 -28.31 -28.04 -19.16
N ALA A 75 -28.13 -26.73 -19.27
CA ALA A 75 -28.45 -25.73 -18.26
C ALA A 75 -29.38 -24.69 -18.88
N THR A 76 -30.39 -24.26 -18.14
CA THR A 76 -31.35 -23.22 -18.58
C THR A 76 -31.14 -21.98 -17.74
N VAL A 77 -31.09 -20.81 -18.38
CA VAL A 77 -31.11 -19.52 -17.71
C VAL A 77 -32.37 -18.76 -18.13
N GLU A 78 -33.15 -18.33 -17.15
CA GLU A 78 -34.37 -17.54 -17.35
C GLU A 78 -34.14 -16.10 -16.88
N LEU A 79 -34.55 -15.13 -17.69
CA LEU A 79 -34.73 -13.75 -17.28
C LEU A 79 -36.18 -13.56 -16.86
N GLN A 80 -36.40 -13.19 -15.61
CA GLN A 80 -37.71 -13.04 -14.99
C GLN A 80 -37.95 -11.61 -14.52
N VAL A 81 -39.21 -11.23 -14.45
CA VAL A 81 -39.69 -9.99 -13.81
C VAL A 81 -40.41 -10.36 -12.53
N VAL A 82 -40.05 -9.74 -11.42
CA VAL A 82 -40.64 -9.95 -10.10
C VAL A 82 -41.45 -8.72 -9.68
N HIS A 83 -42.75 -8.90 -9.48
CA HIS A 83 -43.62 -7.83 -8.98
C HIS A 83 -44.66 -8.35 -7.97
N GLY A 84 -44.70 -7.72 -6.80
CA GLY A 84 -45.62 -8.11 -5.71
C GLY A 84 -45.41 -9.55 -5.23
N GLY A 85 -44.17 -10.04 -5.29
CA GLY A 85 -43.79 -11.40 -4.90
C GLY A 85 -44.15 -12.50 -5.92
N ASN A 86 -44.65 -12.15 -7.11
CA ASN A 86 -44.83 -13.09 -8.22
C ASN A 86 -43.75 -12.84 -9.26
N ALA A 87 -43.24 -13.92 -9.85
CA ALA A 87 -42.24 -13.86 -10.91
C ALA A 87 -42.82 -14.39 -12.22
N ALA A 88 -42.47 -13.75 -13.33
CA ALA A 88 -42.80 -14.20 -14.67
C ALA A 88 -41.55 -14.19 -15.56
N THR A 89 -41.25 -15.30 -16.22
CA THR A 89 -40.18 -15.39 -17.23
C THR A 89 -40.55 -14.55 -18.44
N ILE A 90 -39.66 -13.62 -18.81
CA ILE A 90 -39.79 -12.75 -19.97
C ILE A 90 -38.88 -13.19 -21.13
N ASP A 91 -37.80 -13.91 -20.83
CA ASP A 91 -36.97 -14.61 -21.82
C ASP A 91 -36.22 -15.81 -21.20
N GLU A 92 -35.81 -16.78 -22.02
CA GLU A 92 -35.06 -17.96 -21.57
C GLU A 92 -34.08 -18.48 -22.64
N ALA A 93 -32.96 -19.05 -22.19
CA ALA A 93 -31.95 -19.66 -23.04
C ALA A 93 -31.37 -20.93 -22.43
N THR A 94 -30.84 -21.82 -23.27
CA THR A 94 -30.27 -23.10 -22.84
C THR A 94 -28.91 -23.34 -23.46
N THR A 95 -27.93 -23.72 -22.63
CA THR A 95 -26.59 -24.06 -23.09
C THR A 95 -26.21 -25.50 -22.70
N SER A 96 -25.30 -26.10 -23.47
CA SER A 96 -24.81 -27.44 -23.19
C SER A 96 -23.76 -27.42 -22.09
N VAL A 97 -23.93 -28.25 -21.08
CA VAL A 97 -23.03 -28.39 -19.93
C VAL A 97 -22.65 -29.84 -19.69
N SER A 98 -21.55 -30.08 -18.98
CA SER A 98 -21.05 -31.44 -18.80
C SER A 98 -20.32 -31.66 -17.48
N GLY A 99 -20.47 -32.86 -16.92
CA GLY A 99 -19.88 -33.18 -15.63
C GLY A 99 -20.76 -32.72 -14.48
N THR A 100 -20.42 -33.14 -13.27
CA THR A 100 -21.23 -32.91 -12.07
C THR A 100 -20.93 -31.57 -11.39
N SER A 101 -19.86 -30.90 -11.81
CA SER A 101 -19.51 -29.53 -11.40
C SER A 101 -18.80 -28.82 -12.56
N GLN A 102 -19.12 -27.55 -12.78
CA GLN A 102 -18.43 -26.64 -13.71
C GLN A 102 -18.53 -25.19 -13.21
N SER A 103 -17.45 -24.42 -13.37
CA SER A 103 -17.40 -22.97 -13.15
C SER A 103 -17.26 -22.24 -14.48
N ASP A 104 -17.54 -20.93 -14.47
CA ASP A 104 -17.39 -20.03 -15.62
C ASP A 104 -18.14 -20.46 -16.89
N VAL A 105 -19.33 -21.05 -16.73
CA VAL A 105 -20.14 -21.50 -17.86
C VAL A 105 -20.84 -20.30 -18.49
N SER A 106 -20.36 -19.87 -19.65
CA SER A 106 -21.04 -18.82 -20.42
C SER A 106 -22.33 -19.34 -21.07
N LEU A 107 -23.42 -18.58 -20.91
CA LEU A 107 -24.68 -18.84 -21.62
C LEU A 107 -24.51 -18.72 -23.14
N GLY A 108 -23.71 -17.73 -23.58
CA GLY A 108 -23.35 -17.53 -24.99
C GLY A 108 -24.40 -16.79 -25.83
N GLU A 109 -25.52 -16.40 -25.24
CA GLU A 109 -26.55 -15.56 -25.83
C GLU A 109 -27.08 -14.54 -24.81
N ASP A 110 -27.59 -13.41 -25.32
CA ASP A 110 -28.21 -12.37 -24.50
C ASP A 110 -29.70 -12.68 -24.32
N LEU A 111 -30.23 -12.39 -23.12
CA LEU A 111 -31.64 -12.51 -22.81
C LEU A 111 -32.32 -11.15 -22.95
N SER A 112 -33.53 -11.09 -23.52
CA SER A 112 -34.28 -9.85 -23.72
C SER A 112 -35.79 -10.08 -23.81
N GLY A 113 -36.56 -9.37 -22.98
CA GLY A 113 -38.02 -9.49 -22.92
C GLY A 113 -38.73 -8.21 -22.48
N SER A 114 -40.07 -8.21 -22.53
CA SER A 114 -40.87 -7.06 -22.10
C SER A 114 -41.28 -7.18 -20.64
N VAL A 115 -41.07 -6.12 -19.85
CA VAL A 115 -41.53 -6.05 -18.45
C VAL A 115 -43.05 -6.15 -18.35
N LEU A 116 -43.76 -5.70 -19.40
CA LEU A 116 -45.22 -5.77 -19.48
C LEU A 116 -45.75 -7.18 -19.77
N ASP A 117 -44.89 -8.17 -20.02
CA ASP A 117 -45.30 -9.58 -20.12
C ASP A 117 -45.64 -10.18 -18.73
N HIS A 118 -45.30 -9.48 -17.65
CA HIS A 118 -45.72 -9.86 -16.30
C HIS A 118 -47.21 -9.48 -16.06
N ASP A 119 -48.07 -10.47 -15.82
CA ASP A 119 -49.54 -10.31 -15.66
C ASP A 119 -49.98 -9.30 -14.56
N GLY A 120 -49.11 -9.03 -13.59
CA GLY A 120 -49.33 -8.07 -12.50
C GLY A 120 -48.94 -6.62 -12.83
N LEU A 121 -48.35 -6.39 -14.02
CA LEU A 121 -47.93 -5.07 -14.50
C LEU A 121 -48.73 -4.71 -15.75
N SER A 122 -49.06 -3.44 -15.89
CA SER A 122 -49.81 -2.92 -17.04
C SER A 122 -49.20 -1.62 -17.53
N ALA A 123 -49.41 -1.26 -18.78
CA ALA A 123 -49.00 0.04 -19.33
C ALA A 123 -49.40 1.22 -18.43
N SER A 124 -50.58 1.17 -17.83
CA SER A 124 -51.10 2.23 -16.96
C SER A 124 -50.35 2.38 -15.63
N ASP A 125 -49.58 1.38 -15.24
CA ASP A 125 -48.67 1.45 -14.10
C ASP A 125 -47.48 2.38 -14.36
N PHE A 126 -47.14 2.60 -15.63
CA PHE A 126 -46.01 3.41 -16.09
C PHE A 126 -46.54 4.60 -16.90
N ARG A 127 -47.18 5.54 -16.20
CA ARG A 127 -47.79 6.74 -16.80
C ARG A 127 -47.17 8.00 -16.20
N ALA A 128 -46.77 8.93 -17.05
CA ALA A 128 -46.27 10.23 -16.60
C ALA A 128 -47.39 11.06 -15.94
N ALA A 129 -47.03 11.84 -14.93
CA ALA A 129 -47.97 12.75 -14.28
C ALA A 129 -48.48 13.85 -15.22
N GLU A 130 -49.75 14.24 -15.04
CA GLU A 130 -50.44 15.23 -15.90
C GLU A 130 -49.91 16.66 -15.71
N ASP A 131 -49.13 16.92 -14.66
CA ASP A 131 -48.57 18.22 -14.30
C ASP A 131 -47.13 18.46 -14.82
N GLY A 132 -46.57 17.49 -15.53
CA GLY A 132 -45.19 17.54 -16.02
C GLY A 132 -44.13 17.04 -15.03
N SER A 133 -44.53 16.50 -13.87
CA SER A 133 -43.61 15.87 -12.93
C SER A 133 -43.16 14.49 -13.41
N VAL A 134 -41.99 14.08 -12.91
CA VAL A 134 -41.41 12.75 -13.15
C VAL A 134 -42.20 11.72 -12.36
N THR A 135 -42.47 10.56 -12.96
CA THR A 135 -43.05 9.41 -12.26
C THR A 135 -42.09 8.24 -12.39
N GLU A 136 -41.79 7.60 -11.27
CA GLU A 136 -40.85 6.49 -11.17
C GLU A 136 -41.59 5.25 -10.70
N LYS A 137 -41.23 4.10 -11.27
CA LYS A 137 -41.77 2.82 -10.85
C LYS A 137 -40.72 1.73 -11.00
N ASN A 138 -40.41 1.11 -9.86
CA ASN A 138 -39.43 0.05 -9.76
C ASN A 138 -40.07 -1.31 -10.01
N VAL A 139 -39.31 -2.17 -10.68
CA VAL A 139 -39.66 -3.56 -10.94
C VAL A 139 -38.39 -4.40 -10.79
N ALA A 140 -38.43 -5.47 -10.02
CA ALA A 140 -37.27 -6.33 -9.88
C ALA A 140 -37.11 -7.23 -11.12
N LEU A 141 -35.88 -7.33 -11.64
CA LEU A 141 -35.45 -8.29 -12.63
C LEU A 141 -34.68 -9.41 -11.94
N ARG A 142 -34.93 -10.66 -12.32
CA ARG A 142 -34.27 -11.81 -11.73
C ARG A 142 -33.74 -12.76 -12.79
N LEU A 143 -32.47 -13.09 -12.73
CA LEU A 143 -31.88 -14.21 -13.45
C LEU A 143 -32.00 -15.48 -12.62
N VAL A 144 -32.45 -16.56 -13.24
CA VAL A 144 -32.52 -17.88 -12.60
C VAL A 144 -31.80 -18.89 -13.47
N VAL A 145 -30.75 -19.50 -12.94
CA VAL A 145 -30.11 -20.66 -13.58
C VAL A 145 -30.72 -21.94 -13.00
N SER A 146 -31.02 -22.89 -13.87
CA SER A 146 -31.48 -24.23 -13.51
C SER A 146 -30.63 -25.29 -14.22
N VAL A 147 -30.03 -26.17 -13.43
CA VAL A 147 -29.23 -27.32 -13.89
C VAL A 147 -29.79 -28.58 -13.23
N ASN A 148 -30.50 -29.42 -14.00
CA ASN A 148 -31.34 -30.51 -13.47
C ASN A 148 -32.36 -30.02 -12.40
N ASP A 149 -32.28 -30.55 -11.18
CA ASP A 149 -33.16 -30.22 -10.05
C ASP A 149 -32.56 -29.13 -9.14
N VAL A 150 -31.44 -28.52 -9.54
CA VAL A 150 -30.71 -27.49 -8.77
C VAL A 150 -30.86 -26.15 -9.46
N SER A 151 -31.10 -25.10 -8.69
CA SER A 151 -31.29 -23.75 -9.20
C SER A 151 -30.58 -22.71 -8.35
N GLY A 152 -30.02 -21.70 -9.02
CA GLY A 152 -29.51 -20.47 -8.43
C GLY A 152 -30.24 -19.26 -9.01
N SER A 153 -30.20 -18.12 -8.31
CA SER A 153 -30.79 -16.90 -8.84
C SER A 153 -30.06 -15.66 -8.36
N SER A 154 -30.05 -14.63 -9.20
CA SER A 154 -29.65 -13.27 -8.83
C SER A 154 -30.75 -12.28 -9.21
N GLU A 155 -31.00 -11.25 -8.40
CA GLU A 155 -32.06 -10.26 -8.58
C GLU A 155 -31.46 -8.84 -8.58
N THR A 156 -32.06 -7.91 -9.32
CA THR A 156 -31.71 -6.47 -9.36
C THR A 156 -32.99 -5.65 -9.55
N ASP A 157 -32.95 -4.35 -9.32
CA ASP A 157 -34.08 -3.46 -9.57
C ASP A 157 -33.98 -2.74 -10.94
N LEU A 158 -35.12 -2.60 -11.61
CA LEU A 158 -35.26 -1.83 -12.84
C LEU A 158 -36.15 -0.63 -12.56
N ASN A 159 -35.57 0.58 -12.63
CA ASN A 159 -36.32 1.81 -12.46
C ASN A 159 -36.76 2.38 -13.81
N VAL A 160 -38.08 2.48 -13.98
CA VAL A 160 -38.67 3.08 -15.18
C VAL A 160 -39.05 4.53 -14.88
N VAL A 161 -38.27 5.47 -15.45
CA VAL A 161 -38.44 6.91 -15.23
C VAL A 161 -39.26 7.52 -16.37
N MET A 162 -40.44 8.02 -16.03
CA MET A 162 -41.39 8.61 -16.98
C MET A 162 -41.36 10.13 -16.93
N ARG A 163 -41.17 10.78 -18.08
CA ARG A 163 -41.24 12.25 -18.20
C ARG A 163 -42.31 12.69 -19.20
N ASN A 164 -43.10 13.68 -18.83
CA ASN A 164 -44.09 14.24 -19.73
C ASN A 164 -43.43 15.29 -20.65
N ALA A 165 -43.28 14.99 -21.95
CA ALA A 165 -42.57 15.86 -22.88
C ALA A 165 -43.44 17.01 -23.42
N ALA A 166 -44.76 16.99 -23.21
CA ALA A 166 -45.68 18.00 -23.76
C ALA A 166 -46.61 18.65 -22.72
N ALA A 167 -46.58 19.99 -22.65
CA ALA A 167 -47.35 20.83 -21.71
C ALA A 167 -48.89 20.87 -21.91
N ASP A 168 -49.48 19.94 -22.65
CA ASP A 168 -50.94 19.84 -22.88
C ASP A 168 -51.45 18.39 -22.70
N ALA A 169 -51.16 17.78 -21.54
CA ALA A 169 -51.57 16.42 -21.16
C ALA A 169 -53.08 16.27 -20.82
N GLY A 170 -53.95 17.08 -21.41
CA GLY A 170 -55.41 16.97 -21.26
C GLY A 170 -56.11 16.15 -22.35
N ILE A 171 -55.43 15.82 -23.45
CA ILE A 171 -56.06 15.18 -24.63
C ILE A 171 -55.10 14.25 -25.42
N GLY A 172 -54.06 13.72 -24.77
CA GLY A 172 -53.02 12.94 -25.41
C GLY A 172 -51.91 13.81 -25.99
N GLY A 173 -50.71 13.63 -25.46
CA GLY A 173 -49.48 14.31 -25.84
C GLY A 173 -48.30 13.37 -25.67
N GLU A 174 -47.22 13.66 -26.39
CA GLU A 174 -45.96 12.90 -26.45
C GLU A 174 -45.37 12.71 -25.04
N ALA A 175 -45.13 11.46 -24.66
CA ALA A 175 -44.53 11.05 -23.40
C ALA A 175 -43.19 10.38 -23.71
N ASP A 176 -42.10 10.99 -23.23
CA ASP A 176 -40.74 10.46 -23.43
C ASP A 176 -40.31 9.80 -22.11
N GLY A 177 -39.76 8.59 -22.19
CA GLY A 177 -39.43 7.81 -21.02
C GLY A 177 -38.06 7.18 -21.17
N GLU A 178 -37.34 7.12 -20.06
CA GLU A 178 -36.01 6.53 -19.97
C GLU A 178 -36.11 5.29 -19.07
N VAL A 179 -35.63 4.15 -19.56
CA VAL A 179 -35.39 3.00 -18.67
C VAL A 179 -34.00 3.22 -18.12
N VAL A 180 -33.90 3.39 -16.82
CA VAL A 180 -32.64 3.32 -16.11
C VAL A 180 -32.64 1.94 -15.49
N THR A 181 -31.83 1.02 -16.03
CA THR A 181 -31.35 -0.04 -15.14
C THR A 181 -30.56 0.71 -14.09
N GLU A 182 -31.12 0.77 -12.90
CA GLU A 182 -30.30 0.65 -11.70
C GLU A 182 -29.61 -0.71 -11.92
N GLU A 183 -28.46 -0.68 -12.62
CA GLU A 183 -27.38 -1.50 -12.09
C GLU A 183 -27.34 -1.12 -10.62
N GLU A 184 -27.09 -2.04 -9.70
CA GLU A 184 -26.70 -1.59 -8.37
C GLU A 184 -25.36 -0.80 -8.53
N ASP A 185 -25.36 0.38 -9.14
CA ASP A 185 -25.31 1.58 -8.34
C ASP A 185 -26.41 1.37 -7.31
N GLU A 186 -26.08 0.71 -6.20
CA GLU A 186 -26.72 1.09 -4.96
C GLU A 186 -26.79 2.62 -5.08
N ASP A 187 -27.97 3.21 -4.99
CA ASP A 187 -28.01 4.54 -4.43
C ASP A 187 -27.38 4.24 -3.08
N PRO A 188 -26.06 4.52 -2.82
CA PRO A 188 -25.74 4.74 -1.44
C PRO A 188 -26.79 5.79 -1.07
N GLY A 189 -27.27 5.81 0.16
CA GLY A 189 -27.74 7.10 0.60
C GLY A 189 -26.69 8.16 0.19
N ASP A 190 -26.95 9.39 0.55
CA ASP A 190 -25.83 10.10 1.13
C ASP A 190 -25.46 9.40 2.48
N ASP A 191 -25.10 8.12 2.39
CA ASP A 191 -24.53 7.23 3.36
C ASP A 191 -23.07 7.26 2.91
N GLY A 192 -22.40 8.39 3.17
CA GLY A 192 -21.06 8.67 2.66
C GLY A 192 -20.05 7.56 2.96
N PRO A 193 -18.77 7.71 2.59
CA PRO A 193 -17.79 6.62 2.45
C PRO A 193 -17.73 5.60 3.62
N VAL A 194 -18.09 6.02 4.84
CA VAL A 194 -18.37 5.17 6.01
C VAL A 194 -19.32 3.98 5.73
N ALA A 195 -20.41 4.16 5.00
CA ALA A 195 -21.41 3.12 4.82
C ALA A 195 -21.02 2.10 3.74
N GLU A 196 -20.41 2.57 2.65
CA GLU A 196 -19.82 1.70 1.63
C GLU A 196 -18.72 0.82 2.25
N ILE A 197 -17.84 1.42 3.08
CA ILE A 197 -16.83 0.66 3.82
C ILE A 197 -17.47 -0.33 4.80
N ASN A 198 -18.53 0.06 5.51
CA ASN A 198 -19.23 -0.85 6.42
C ASN A 198 -19.93 -2.02 5.70
N ALA A 199 -20.32 -1.87 4.44
CA ALA A 199 -20.84 -2.98 3.63
C ALA A 199 -19.73 -3.99 3.28
N ILE A 200 -18.54 -3.50 2.90
CA ILE A 200 -17.36 -4.35 2.69
C ILE A 200 -16.99 -5.10 3.98
N ILE A 201 -17.08 -4.44 5.13
CA ILE A 201 -16.86 -5.07 6.45
C ILE A 201 -17.91 -6.17 6.73
N GLU A 202 -19.17 -6.00 6.30
CA GLU A 202 -20.20 -7.03 6.45
C GLU A 202 -19.88 -8.27 5.62
N ASP A 203 -19.37 -8.10 4.41
CA ASP A 203 -18.94 -9.20 3.53
C ASP A 203 -17.74 -9.95 4.11
N ILE A 204 -16.71 -9.23 4.58
CA ILE A 204 -15.56 -9.85 5.30
C ILE A 204 -16.07 -10.65 6.50
N ASN A 205 -16.95 -10.06 7.31
CA ASN A 205 -17.51 -10.72 8.50
C ASN A 205 -18.37 -11.94 8.18
N ALA A 206 -18.93 -12.04 6.98
CA ALA A 206 -19.65 -13.23 6.53
C ALA A 206 -18.71 -14.41 6.27
N GLU A 207 -17.44 -14.15 5.96
CA GLU A 207 -16.40 -15.16 5.75
C GLU A 207 -15.68 -15.57 7.06
N LEU A 208 -15.67 -14.69 8.07
CA LEU A 208 -15.10 -14.96 9.40
C LEU A 208 -16.03 -15.84 10.25
N ALA A 209 -15.62 -17.07 10.54
CA ALA A 209 -16.45 -18.06 11.23
C ALA A 209 -16.01 -18.41 12.67
N ASN A 210 -14.73 -18.27 12.98
CA ASN A 210 -14.09 -18.72 14.22
C ASN A 210 -13.41 -17.60 15.02
N VAL A 211 -13.28 -16.40 14.45
CA VAL A 211 -12.66 -15.22 15.09
C VAL A 211 -13.69 -14.14 15.48
N GLU A 212 -13.20 -13.03 16.05
CA GLU A 212 -14.03 -11.86 16.34
C GLU A 212 -14.32 -11.12 15.01
N PRO A 213 -15.57 -10.66 14.79
CA PRO A 213 -15.84 -9.86 13.59
C PRO A 213 -15.10 -8.53 13.64
N VAL A 214 -14.70 -8.05 12.47
CA VAL A 214 -14.16 -6.70 12.25
C VAL A 214 -15.21 -5.66 12.63
N GLY A 215 -14.80 -4.65 13.40
CA GLY A 215 -15.66 -3.55 13.83
C GLY A 215 -16.11 -2.64 12.69
N THR A 216 -17.33 -2.11 12.78
CA THR A 216 -17.82 -1.05 11.88
C THR A 216 -17.21 0.30 12.23
N ILE A 217 -17.00 1.17 11.23
CA ILE A 217 -16.46 2.53 11.40
C ILE A 217 -17.56 3.60 11.47
N GLU A 218 -17.23 4.77 12.04
CA GLU A 218 -18.14 5.92 12.15
C GLU A 218 -17.69 7.15 11.32
N ASP A 219 -16.42 7.18 10.87
CA ASP A 219 -15.77 8.18 10.03
C ASP A 219 -14.67 7.53 9.15
N THR A 220 -14.10 8.32 8.25
CA THR A 220 -13.10 7.87 7.25
C THR A 220 -11.82 8.69 7.33
N ASP A 221 -11.43 9.12 8.52
CA ASP A 221 -10.13 9.71 8.74
C ASP A 221 -9.04 8.63 8.73
N ASP A 222 -7.82 9.03 8.36
CA ASP A 222 -6.69 8.12 8.12
C ASP A 222 -6.38 7.23 9.34
N GLU A 223 -6.57 7.73 10.57
CA GLU A 223 -6.40 6.94 11.81
C GLU A 223 -7.42 5.80 11.91
N THR A 224 -8.70 6.07 11.59
CA THR A 224 -9.76 5.07 11.62
C THR A 224 -9.61 4.05 10.50
N ILE A 225 -9.23 4.49 9.30
CA ILE A 225 -9.04 3.61 8.15
C ILE A 225 -7.78 2.74 8.32
N GLY A 226 -6.67 3.31 8.80
CA GLY A 226 -5.47 2.53 9.11
C GLY A 226 -5.74 1.44 10.16
N ALA A 227 -6.44 1.79 11.25
CA ALA A 227 -6.82 0.82 12.28
C ALA A 227 -7.79 -0.26 11.76
N LEU A 228 -8.71 0.10 10.86
CA LEU A 228 -9.61 -0.86 10.22
C LEU A 228 -8.85 -1.86 9.34
N ILE A 229 -7.89 -1.39 8.55
CA ILE A 229 -7.07 -2.24 7.68
C ILE A 229 -6.26 -3.24 8.52
N GLU A 230 -5.62 -2.79 9.58
CA GLU A 230 -4.89 -3.65 10.53
C GLU A 230 -5.84 -4.70 11.16
N GLU A 231 -7.04 -4.28 11.55
CA GLU A 231 -8.04 -5.18 12.12
C GLU A 231 -8.50 -6.25 11.11
N ILE A 232 -8.74 -5.88 9.85
CA ILE A 232 -9.13 -6.81 8.78
C ILE A 232 -8.07 -7.89 8.60
N PHE A 233 -6.80 -7.51 8.40
CA PHE A 233 -5.74 -8.49 8.19
C PHE A 233 -5.53 -9.36 9.43
N THR A 234 -5.54 -8.77 10.63
CA THR A 234 -5.44 -9.51 11.89
C THR A 234 -6.53 -10.58 12.03
N GLN A 235 -7.80 -10.24 11.73
CA GLN A 235 -8.88 -11.22 11.86
C GLN A 235 -8.82 -12.29 10.76
N VAL A 236 -8.47 -11.93 9.52
CA VAL A 236 -8.35 -12.88 8.42
C VAL A 236 -7.21 -13.88 8.67
N THR A 237 -6.04 -13.43 9.10
CA THR A 237 -4.91 -14.32 9.43
C THR A 237 -5.23 -15.20 10.63
N ALA A 238 -5.90 -14.67 11.65
CA ALA A 238 -6.36 -15.46 12.79
C ALA A 238 -7.40 -16.52 12.39
N GLU A 239 -8.29 -16.22 11.44
CA GLU A 239 -9.26 -17.20 10.91
C GLU A 239 -8.55 -18.30 10.14
N ILE A 240 -7.56 -17.94 9.31
CA ILE A 240 -6.70 -18.90 8.60
C ILE A 240 -5.95 -19.79 9.61
N GLU A 241 -5.36 -19.22 10.66
CA GLU A 241 -4.68 -19.98 11.72
C GLU A 241 -5.67 -20.93 12.43
N ALA A 242 -6.88 -20.46 12.73
CA ALA A 242 -7.91 -21.27 13.36
C ALA A 242 -8.37 -22.45 12.48
N GLN A 243 -8.44 -22.27 11.16
CA GLN A 243 -8.88 -23.30 10.21
C GLN A 243 -7.76 -24.26 9.80
N ALA A 244 -6.57 -23.73 9.52
CA ALA A 244 -5.46 -24.46 8.91
C ALA A 244 -4.29 -24.74 9.87
N GLY A 245 -4.18 -24.00 10.97
CA GLY A 245 -3.06 -24.08 11.92
C GLY A 245 -1.76 -23.52 11.35
N VAL A 246 -1.86 -22.58 10.40
CA VAL A 246 -0.74 -21.89 9.77
C VAL A 246 -0.88 -20.40 10.08
N GLU A 247 0.18 -19.82 10.62
CA GLU A 247 0.27 -18.40 10.96
C GLU A 247 0.79 -17.65 9.74
N TYR A 248 0.14 -16.53 9.43
CA TYR A 248 0.54 -15.58 8.40
C TYR A 248 0.64 -14.23 9.05
N ASP A 249 1.72 -13.52 8.73
CA ASP A 249 1.92 -12.13 9.13
C ASP A 249 1.78 -11.29 7.87
N VAL A 250 0.65 -10.59 7.76
CA VAL A 250 0.36 -9.70 6.63
C VAL A 250 -0.29 -8.46 7.20
N SER A 251 0.19 -7.31 6.75
CA SER A 251 -0.23 -5.99 7.17
C SER A 251 -0.66 -5.13 5.97
N THR A 252 -0.25 -5.53 4.75
CA THR A 252 -0.59 -4.86 3.50
C THR A 252 -1.25 -5.79 2.47
N PRO A 253 -1.99 -5.24 1.48
CA PRO A 253 -2.50 -6.02 0.35
C PRO A 253 -1.40 -6.72 -0.46
N ALA A 254 -0.21 -6.12 -0.55
CA ALA A 254 0.93 -6.68 -1.26
C ALA A 254 1.44 -7.95 -0.57
N GLU A 255 1.69 -7.87 0.74
CA GLU A 255 2.09 -9.02 1.56
C GLU A 255 1.03 -10.13 1.55
N ALA A 256 -0.25 -9.76 1.64
CA ALA A 256 -1.35 -10.71 1.54
C ALA A 256 -1.36 -11.48 0.21
N ARG A 257 -1.06 -10.80 -0.91
CA ARG A 257 -0.96 -11.45 -2.23
C ARG A 257 0.26 -12.35 -2.32
N GLU A 258 1.42 -11.92 -1.82
CA GLU A 258 2.62 -12.76 -1.78
C GLU A 258 2.37 -14.02 -0.94
N ALA A 259 1.81 -13.86 0.26
CA ALA A 259 1.41 -14.97 1.11
C ALA A 259 0.38 -15.90 0.43
N ALA A 260 -0.53 -15.34 -0.39
CA ALA A 260 -1.49 -16.11 -1.16
C ALA A 260 -0.81 -16.95 -2.27
N GLU A 261 0.23 -16.43 -2.92
CA GLU A 261 1.02 -17.18 -3.91
C GLU A 261 1.79 -18.34 -3.28
N GLU A 262 2.27 -18.17 -2.04
CA GLU A 262 2.95 -19.21 -1.28
C GLU A 262 2.01 -20.20 -0.59
N ALA A 263 0.73 -19.85 -0.46
CA ALA A 263 -0.27 -20.66 0.21
C ALA A 263 -0.49 -22.01 -0.51
N SER A 264 -0.16 -23.08 0.20
CA SER A 264 -0.27 -24.45 -0.33
C SER A 264 -1.70 -24.97 -0.50
N LEU A 265 -2.70 -24.27 0.06
CA LEU A 265 -4.11 -24.62 0.03
C LEU A 265 -4.92 -23.49 -0.65
N PRO A 266 -5.71 -23.79 -1.70
CA PRO A 266 -6.47 -22.76 -2.42
C PRO A 266 -7.38 -21.89 -1.54
N PRO A 267 -8.12 -22.42 -0.54
CA PRO A 267 -8.97 -21.57 0.30
C PRO A 267 -8.21 -20.53 1.12
N ILE A 268 -6.93 -20.76 1.42
CA ILE A 268 -6.08 -19.79 2.13
C ILE A 268 -5.67 -18.68 1.16
N ALA A 269 -5.26 -19.06 -0.05
CA ALA A 269 -4.92 -18.09 -1.10
C ALA A 269 -6.13 -17.21 -1.47
N ASP A 270 -7.32 -17.80 -1.55
CA ASP A 270 -8.57 -17.08 -1.86
C ASP A 270 -8.90 -16.09 -0.73
N ALA A 271 -8.81 -16.51 0.54
CA ALA A 271 -9.06 -15.63 1.69
C ALA A 271 -8.09 -14.44 1.76
N LEU A 272 -6.79 -14.69 1.53
CA LEU A 272 -5.77 -13.63 1.51
C LEU A 272 -5.97 -12.66 0.33
N ASN A 273 -6.30 -13.17 -0.87
CA ASN A 273 -6.60 -12.31 -2.03
C ASN A 273 -7.89 -11.50 -1.83
N ASN A 274 -8.93 -12.09 -1.23
CA ASN A 274 -10.17 -11.39 -0.91
C ASN A 274 -9.92 -10.26 0.09
N ALA A 275 -9.13 -10.52 1.14
CA ALA A 275 -8.74 -9.51 2.11
C ALA A 275 -7.95 -8.36 1.46
N ALA A 276 -6.96 -8.68 0.61
CA ALA A 276 -6.19 -7.69 -0.14
C ALA A 276 -7.09 -6.80 -1.00
N ASN A 277 -8.02 -7.39 -1.76
CA ASN A 277 -8.93 -6.64 -2.63
C ASN A 277 -9.90 -5.76 -1.82
N ALA A 278 -10.43 -6.28 -0.71
CA ALA A 278 -11.33 -5.52 0.15
C ALA A 278 -10.63 -4.29 0.77
N VAL A 279 -9.38 -4.44 1.21
CA VAL A 279 -8.57 -3.34 1.73
C VAL A 279 -8.30 -2.27 0.66
N GLU A 280 -7.93 -2.67 -0.56
CA GLU A 280 -7.72 -1.72 -1.68
C GLU A 280 -9.00 -0.95 -2.04
N GLU A 281 -10.15 -1.62 -1.98
CA GLU A 281 -11.45 -1.00 -2.23
C GLU A 281 -11.80 0.01 -1.12
N ILE A 282 -11.62 -0.38 0.15
CA ILE A 282 -11.82 0.50 1.32
C ILE A 282 -10.95 1.75 1.21
N ALA A 283 -9.67 1.59 0.88
CA ALA A 283 -8.75 2.72 0.75
C ALA A 283 -9.15 3.66 -0.39
N THR A 284 -9.57 3.10 -1.52
CA THR A 284 -10.08 3.88 -2.66
C THR A 284 -11.33 4.68 -2.27
N ILE A 285 -12.25 4.07 -1.51
CA ILE A 285 -13.47 4.74 -1.04
C ILE A 285 -13.14 5.86 -0.04
N ALA A 286 -12.16 5.62 0.83
CA ALA A 286 -11.74 6.58 1.86
C ALA A 286 -10.81 7.70 1.34
N ASP A 287 -10.33 7.63 0.09
CA ASP A 287 -9.20 8.46 -0.40
C ASP A 287 -7.96 8.31 0.50
N TYR A 288 -7.78 7.10 1.04
CA TYR A 288 -6.68 6.71 1.91
C TYR A 288 -5.57 6.11 1.04
N THR A 289 -4.34 6.58 1.24
CA THR A 289 -3.18 5.94 0.63
C THR A 289 -2.81 4.74 1.49
N ILE A 290 -2.94 3.54 0.94
CA ILE A 290 -2.38 2.35 1.56
C ILE A 290 -0.87 2.50 1.46
N ASP A 291 -0.21 2.50 2.60
CA ASP A 291 1.22 2.27 2.64
C ASP A 291 1.44 0.79 2.28
N ASP A 292 1.56 0.52 0.98
CA ASP A 292 1.72 -0.80 0.41
C ASP A 292 3.18 -1.27 0.43
N GLY A 293 4.04 -0.60 1.23
CA GLY A 293 5.48 -0.77 1.21
C GLY A 293 6.08 -0.48 -0.17
N GLY A 294 5.33 0.25 -1.02
CA GLY A 294 5.59 0.43 -2.43
C GLY A 294 5.78 1.89 -2.80
N ASP A 295 6.98 2.43 -2.57
CA ASP A 295 7.58 3.58 -3.25
C ASP A 295 6.58 4.69 -3.63
N ASP A 296 5.98 5.31 -2.61
CA ASP A 296 5.23 6.56 -2.74
C ASP A 296 5.46 7.48 -1.51
N GLY A 297 6.72 7.70 -1.12
CA GLY A 297 7.22 8.97 -0.57
C GLY A 297 6.44 9.58 0.59
N GLY A 298 6.00 8.74 1.52
CA GLY A 298 5.59 9.12 2.87
C GLY A 298 6.75 8.86 3.83
N ASP A 299 6.82 9.61 4.94
CA ASP A 299 7.94 9.59 5.89
C ASP A 299 8.22 8.21 6.56
N ASP A 300 7.43 7.15 6.25
CA ASP A 300 7.57 5.77 6.74
C ASP A 300 8.21 4.78 5.73
N GLU A 301 8.31 5.11 4.44
CA GLU A 301 9.01 4.30 3.42
C GLU A 301 10.47 3.96 3.82
N PRO A 302 11.28 4.91 4.31
CA PRO A 302 12.65 4.57 4.70
C PRO A 302 12.70 3.67 5.95
N VAL A 303 11.72 3.76 6.86
CA VAL A 303 11.63 2.86 8.05
C VAL A 303 11.39 1.42 7.61
N ALA A 304 10.45 1.19 6.69
CA ALA A 304 10.12 -0.15 6.20
C ALA A 304 11.29 -0.77 5.42
N GLU A 305 11.93 0.00 4.53
CA GLU A 305 13.09 -0.47 3.77
C GLU A 305 14.27 -0.82 4.69
N ILE A 306 14.53 0.02 5.70
CA ILE A 306 15.57 -0.24 6.70
C ILE A 306 15.24 -1.48 7.54
N ASN A 307 14.00 -1.64 7.99
CA ASN A 307 13.58 -2.81 8.75
C ASN A 307 13.71 -4.11 7.93
N SER A 308 13.45 -4.08 6.61
CA SER A 308 13.70 -5.22 5.72
C SER A 308 15.19 -5.59 5.65
N ILE A 309 16.10 -4.61 5.62
CA ILE A 309 17.55 -4.86 5.68
C ILE A 309 17.94 -5.48 7.04
N VAL A 310 17.33 -5.00 8.12
CA VAL A 310 17.54 -5.54 9.48
C VAL A 310 17.08 -6.99 9.58
N GLU A 311 15.98 -7.37 8.94
CA GLU A 311 15.52 -8.76 8.87
C GLU A 311 16.53 -9.68 8.15
N ASP A 312 17.10 -9.22 7.04
CA ASP A 312 18.14 -9.94 6.30
C ASP A 312 19.43 -10.13 7.13
N ILE A 313 19.78 -9.15 7.97
CA ILE A 313 20.87 -9.27 8.94
C ILE A 313 20.50 -10.30 10.01
N ASN A 314 19.31 -10.18 10.60
CA ASN A 314 18.82 -11.07 11.66
C ASN A 314 18.73 -12.54 11.20
N ALA A 315 18.40 -12.80 9.93
CA ALA A 315 18.42 -14.13 9.35
C ALA A 315 19.81 -14.79 9.36
N GLN A 316 20.88 -13.99 9.47
CA GLN A 316 22.27 -14.44 9.54
C GLN A 316 22.81 -14.55 10.98
N LEU A 317 22.11 -13.98 11.97
CA LEU A 317 22.49 -13.99 13.39
C LEU A 317 21.87 -15.20 14.11
N GLU A 318 22.66 -16.26 14.32
CA GLU A 318 22.17 -17.51 14.93
C GLU A 318 22.46 -17.65 16.43
N ASN A 319 23.49 -16.98 16.95
CA ASN A 319 24.04 -17.18 18.31
C ASN A 319 24.00 -15.93 19.21
N VAL A 320 23.51 -14.81 18.69
CA VAL A 320 23.39 -13.51 19.40
C VAL A 320 21.95 -13.03 19.48
N GLU A 321 21.74 -11.87 20.12
CA GLU A 321 20.44 -11.21 20.12
C GLU A 321 20.20 -10.59 18.73
N PRO A 322 18.97 -10.65 18.18
CA PRO A 322 18.67 -9.96 16.96
C PRO A 322 18.81 -8.45 17.15
N VAL A 323 19.14 -7.76 16.08
CA VAL A 323 19.07 -6.31 15.97
C VAL A 323 17.61 -5.88 16.04
N GLY A 324 17.30 -4.86 16.86
CA GLY A 324 15.96 -4.29 16.98
C GLY A 324 15.46 -3.60 15.72
N THR A 325 14.14 -3.56 15.54
CA THR A 325 13.49 -2.75 14.51
C THR A 325 13.38 -1.29 14.94
N ILE A 326 13.27 -0.39 13.98
CA ILE A 326 13.10 1.06 14.22
C ILE A 326 11.67 1.50 13.91
N GLU A 327 11.26 2.61 14.53
CA GLU A 327 9.94 3.24 14.34
C GLU A 327 10.05 4.62 13.65
N ASP A 328 11.26 5.17 13.51
CA ASP A 328 11.55 6.44 12.82
C ASP A 328 12.98 6.43 12.24
N THR A 329 13.27 7.36 11.34
CA THR A 329 14.60 7.52 10.71
C THR A 329 15.34 8.75 11.21
N ASP A 330 15.12 9.17 12.45
CA ASP A 330 15.92 10.26 13.01
C ASP A 330 17.38 9.82 13.24
N ASP A 331 18.30 10.79 13.23
CA ASP A 331 19.74 10.50 13.33
C ASP A 331 20.12 9.74 14.61
N GLU A 332 19.35 9.91 15.70
CA GLU A 332 19.60 9.21 16.97
C GLU A 332 19.22 7.73 16.85
N THR A 333 18.06 7.44 16.25
CA THR A 333 17.58 6.07 16.00
C THR A 333 18.45 5.36 14.96
N ILE A 334 18.80 6.01 13.85
CA ILE A 334 19.64 5.42 12.81
C ILE A 334 21.07 5.19 13.31
N GLY A 335 21.64 6.14 14.04
CA GLY A 335 22.94 5.96 14.68
C GLY A 335 22.96 4.79 15.66
N ALA A 336 21.92 4.64 16.48
CA ALA A 336 21.78 3.52 17.40
C ALA A 336 21.61 2.17 16.68
N LEU A 337 20.84 2.13 15.59
CA LEU A 337 20.66 0.94 14.77
C LEU A 337 21.98 0.47 14.14
N ILE A 338 22.75 1.40 13.57
CA ILE A 338 24.06 1.10 12.96
C ILE A 338 25.03 0.54 14.00
N GLU A 339 25.09 1.15 15.19
CA GLU A 339 25.91 0.64 16.31
C GLU A 339 25.48 -0.77 16.72
N GLU A 340 24.17 -1.03 16.77
CA GLU A 340 23.62 -2.33 17.13
C GLU A 340 23.97 -3.40 16.08
N ILE A 341 23.84 -3.09 14.78
CA ILE A 341 24.20 -4.00 13.69
C ILE A 341 25.65 -4.47 13.82
N PHE A 342 26.60 -3.54 13.94
CA PHE A 342 28.01 -3.91 14.07
C PHE A 342 28.29 -4.67 15.37
N THR A 343 27.65 -4.27 16.47
CA THR A 343 27.78 -4.97 17.76
C THR A 343 27.30 -6.42 17.66
N GLN A 344 26.15 -6.68 17.06
CA GLN A 344 25.61 -8.04 16.96
C GLN A 344 26.40 -8.90 15.96
N VAL A 345 26.79 -8.34 14.80
CA VAL A 345 27.58 -9.06 13.80
C VAL A 345 28.95 -9.46 14.37
N THR A 346 29.63 -8.57 15.08
CA THR A 346 30.92 -8.90 15.71
C THR A 346 30.78 -9.90 16.85
N ALA A 347 29.70 -9.80 17.64
CA ALA A 347 29.39 -10.78 18.67
C ALA A 347 29.09 -12.17 18.08
N GLU A 348 28.41 -12.25 16.94
CA GLU A 348 28.15 -13.51 16.22
C GLU A 348 29.46 -14.13 15.72
N ILE A 349 30.35 -13.30 15.15
CA ILE A 349 31.69 -13.73 14.73
C ILE A 349 32.50 -14.22 15.93
N GLU A 350 32.45 -13.54 17.08
CA GLU A 350 33.11 -14.00 18.31
C GLU A 350 32.53 -15.35 18.77
N ALA A 351 31.21 -15.52 18.73
CA ALA A 351 30.54 -16.75 19.11
C ALA A 351 30.92 -17.93 18.19
N GLN A 352 31.02 -17.69 16.88
CA GLN A 352 31.34 -18.72 15.88
C GLN A 352 32.84 -19.06 15.82
N ALA A 353 33.70 -18.04 15.85
CA ALA A 353 35.12 -18.16 15.54
C ALA A 353 36.04 -17.91 16.75
N GLY A 354 35.54 -17.30 17.83
CA GLY A 354 36.33 -16.90 19.00
C GLY A 354 37.31 -15.78 18.71
N VAL A 355 37.00 -14.93 17.72
CA VAL A 355 37.79 -13.78 17.29
C VAL A 355 36.95 -12.53 17.50
N GLU A 356 37.50 -11.56 18.21
CA GLU A 356 36.88 -10.26 18.49
C GLU A 356 37.34 -9.26 17.42
N TYR A 357 36.38 -8.51 16.89
CA TYR A 357 36.58 -7.42 15.96
C TYR A 357 36.00 -6.16 16.57
N ASP A 358 36.72 -5.05 16.47
CA ASP A 358 36.29 -3.73 16.91
C ASP A 358 35.99 -2.95 15.63
N VAL A 359 34.72 -2.89 15.27
CA VAL A 359 34.24 -2.21 14.06
C VAL A 359 33.04 -1.38 14.45
N SER A 360 33.10 -0.12 14.06
CA SER A 360 32.11 0.91 14.37
C SER A 360 31.64 1.62 13.10
N THR A 361 32.34 1.42 11.98
CA THR A 361 32.05 2.01 10.68
C THR A 361 32.16 0.98 9.55
N PRO A 362 31.52 1.20 8.39
CA PRO A 362 31.69 0.33 7.22
C PRO A 362 33.14 0.23 6.75
N ALA A 363 33.92 1.31 6.87
CA ALA A 363 35.34 1.33 6.51
C ALA A 363 36.15 0.38 7.40
N GLU A 364 35.95 0.43 8.71
CA GLU A 364 36.59 -0.47 9.68
C GLU A 364 36.16 -1.93 9.44
N ALA A 365 34.88 -2.17 9.13
CA ALA A 365 34.38 -3.50 8.82
C ALA A 365 35.01 -4.08 7.55
N ARG A 366 35.18 -3.28 6.49
CA ARG A 366 35.87 -3.69 5.26
C ARG A 366 37.36 -3.96 5.49
N GLU A 367 38.05 -3.13 6.28
CA GLU A 367 39.45 -3.39 6.66
C GLU A 367 39.57 -4.70 7.46
N ALA A 368 38.69 -4.89 8.45
CA ALA A 368 38.61 -6.13 9.22
C ALA A 368 38.31 -7.36 8.34
N ALA A 369 37.48 -7.21 7.30
CA ALA A 369 37.19 -8.26 6.33
C ALA A 369 38.42 -8.65 5.48
N GLU A 370 39.25 -7.67 5.10
CA GLU A 370 40.52 -7.94 4.41
C GLU A 370 41.53 -8.70 5.29
N GLU A 371 41.51 -8.44 6.60
CA GLU A 371 42.36 -9.12 7.58
C GLU A 371 41.77 -10.46 8.07
N ALA A 372 40.50 -10.73 7.76
CA ALA A 372 39.80 -11.92 8.23
C ALA A 372 40.42 -13.21 7.68
N SER A 373 40.73 -14.11 8.62
CA SER A 373 41.44 -15.36 8.29
C SER A 373 40.54 -16.45 7.67
N LEU A 374 39.22 -16.28 7.75
CA LEU A 374 38.22 -17.22 7.24
C LEU A 374 37.23 -16.49 6.31
N PRO A 375 36.93 -17.03 5.12
CA PRO A 375 36.01 -16.39 4.17
C PRO A 375 34.63 -16.03 4.74
N PRO A 376 33.95 -16.90 5.54
CA PRO A 376 32.65 -16.54 6.10
C PRO A 376 32.67 -15.31 7.03
N ILE A 377 33.80 -15.03 7.69
CA ILE A 377 33.96 -13.84 8.54
C ILE A 377 34.11 -12.60 7.67
N ALA A 378 34.91 -12.69 6.60
CA ALA A 378 35.04 -11.61 5.63
C ALA A 378 33.71 -11.30 4.94
N ASP A 379 32.94 -12.33 4.59
CA ASP A 379 31.63 -12.18 3.97
C ASP A 379 30.65 -11.51 4.95
N ALA A 380 30.60 -11.93 6.22
CA ALA A 380 29.74 -11.31 7.23
C ALA A 380 30.09 -9.83 7.48
N LEU A 381 31.38 -9.49 7.57
CA LEU A 381 31.84 -8.10 7.77
C LEU A 381 31.56 -7.21 6.55
N ASN A 382 31.76 -7.72 5.33
CA ASN A 382 31.42 -6.98 4.11
C ASN A 382 29.90 -6.79 3.98
N ASN A 383 29.11 -7.83 4.27
CA ASN A 383 27.65 -7.72 4.24
C ASN A 383 27.15 -6.68 5.26
N ALA A 384 27.72 -6.65 6.47
CA ALA A 384 27.37 -5.65 7.47
C ALA A 384 27.74 -4.23 7.03
N ALA A 385 28.92 -4.06 6.42
CA ALA A 385 29.35 -2.77 5.86
C ALA A 385 28.40 -2.30 4.74
N ASP A 386 28.06 -3.19 3.81
CA ASP A 386 27.18 -2.86 2.68
C ASP A 386 25.76 -2.53 3.17
N ALA A 387 25.23 -3.30 4.14
CA ALA A 387 23.92 -3.04 4.72
C ALA A 387 23.86 -1.70 5.47
N VAL A 388 24.90 -1.35 6.23
CA VAL A 388 24.97 -0.05 6.92
C VAL A 388 25.07 1.11 5.92
N GLU A 389 25.86 1.00 4.85
CA GLU A 389 25.91 2.02 3.79
C GLU A 389 24.56 2.19 3.09
N GLU A 390 23.82 1.10 2.88
CA GLU A 390 22.48 1.12 2.31
C GLU A 390 21.47 1.80 3.25
N ILE A 391 21.43 1.41 4.53
CA ILE A 391 20.59 2.04 5.57
C ILE A 391 20.86 3.53 5.67
N ALA A 392 22.13 3.93 5.70
CA ALA A 392 22.49 5.34 5.77
C ALA A 392 22.05 6.13 4.54
N THR A 393 22.13 5.51 3.36
CA THR A 393 21.64 6.13 2.11
C THR A 393 20.13 6.30 2.13
N ILE A 394 19.39 5.31 2.63
CA ILE A 394 17.93 5.33 2.74
C ILE A 394 17.48 6.40 3.74
N ALA A 395 18.16 6.50 4.88
CA ALA A 395 17.83 7.46 5.93
C ALA A 395 18.34 8.89 5.69
N ASP A 396 19.05 9.15 4.58
CA ASP A 396 19.83 10.39 4.37
C ASP A 396 20.76 10.70 5.57
N TYR A 397 21.27 9.63 6.21
CA TYR A 397 22.12 9.72 7.38
C TYR A 397 23.59 9.78 6.97
N THR A 398 24.29 10.79 7.47
CA THR A 398 25.74 10.88 7.30
C THR A 398 26.41 9.91 8.28
N ILE A 399 26.99 8.83 7.76
CA ILE A 399 27.83 7.96 8.58
C ILE A 399 29.04 8.78 8.99
N ASP A 400 29.21 8.97 10.30
CA ASP A 400 30.46 9.49 10.85
C ASP A 400 31.54 8.44 10.63
N ASP A 401 32.19 8.53 9.47
CA ASP A 401 33.30 7.68 9.05
C ASP A 401 34.57 7.91 9.93
N GLY A 402 34.44 8.63 11.04
CA GLY A 402 35.54 9.23 11.77
C GLY A 402 36.24 10.31 10.95
N GLY A 403 35.55 10.86 9.96
CA GLY A 403 36.06 11.81 8.98
C GLY A 403 35.01 12.84 8.60
N ASP A 404 35.12 14.02 9.22
CA ASP A 404 34.59 15.32 8.81
C ASP A 404 33.25 15.34 8.04
N GLY A 405 32.13 15.51 8.76
CA GLY A 405 30.86 15.99 8.21
C GLY A 405 29.73 15.87 9.22
N ASP A 406 29.34 17.00 9.84
CA ASP A 406 27.96 17.53 9.89
C ASP A 406 26.91 16.44 10.25
N ASP A 407 26.27 16.46 11.42
CA ASP A 407 25.15 17.36 11.65
C ASP A 407 24.86 17.58 13.14
N GLY A 408 24.64 18.84 13.52
CA GLY A 408 24.40 19.23 14.91
C GLY A 408 23.74 20.59 15.06
N ASN A 409 22.58 20.75 14.42
CA ASN A 409 21.49 21.67 14.72
C ASN A 409 21.77 22.74 15.81
N GLY A 410 22.30 23.90 15.40
CA GLY A 410 22.60 25.01 16.29
C GLY A 410 22.72 26.34 15.56
N GLU A 411 21.61 27.08 15.49
CA GLU A 411 21.52 28.50 15.08
C GLU A 411 22.08 28.80 13.66
N ASP A 412 21.17 28.84 12.67
CA ASP A 412 21.35 29.10 11.21
C ASP A 412 22.16 30.36 10.82
N GLY A 413 23.41 30.46 11.25
CA GLY A 413 24.36 31.50 10.86
C GLY A 413 25.81 31.11 11.13
N ASP A 414 26.07 30.32 12.18
CA ASP A 414 27.42 29.89 12.51
C ASP A 414 27.84 28.63 11.71
N SER A 415 26.93 27.68 11.43
CA SER A 415 27.26 26.45 10.68
C SER A 415 27.69 26.73 9.23
N GLU A 416 26.95 27.52 8.44
CA GLU A 416 27.35 27.87 7.06
C GLU A 416 28.70 28.62 7.04
N THR A 417 28.91 29.51 8.01
CA THR A 417 30.17 30.25 8.18
C THR A 417 31.33 29.32 8.55
N VAL A 418 31.11 28.38 9.46
CA VAL A 418 32.11 27.37 9.87
C VAL A 418 32.43 26.42 8.72
N ALA A 419 31.44 25.98 7.95
CA ALA A 419 31.64 25.15 6.77
C ALA A 419 32.46 25.88 5.69
N GLU A 420 32.15 27.15 5.40
CA GLU A 420 32.94 27.96 4.46
C GLU A 420 34.38 28.17 4.97
N ILE A 421 34.57 28.36 6.28
CA ILE A 421 35.91 28.50 6.88
C ILE A 421 36.68 27.18 6.81
N ASN A 422 36.05 26.05 7.13
CA ASN A 422 36.69 24.73 7.05
C ASN A 422 37.06 24.38 5.60
N SER A 423 36.27 24.78 4.60
CA SER A 423 36.64 24.65 3.19
C SER A 423 37.92 25.45 2.83
N ILE A 424 38.10 26.65 3.39
CA ILE A 424 39.36 27.41 3.23
C ILE A 424 40.53 26.70 3.91
N VAL A 425 40.31 26.08 5.06
CA VAL A 425 41.32 25.30 5.80
C VAL A 425 41.73 24.05 5.00
N GLU A 426 40.80 23.35 4.38
CA GLU A 426 41.09 22.23 3.48
C GLU A 426 41.97 22.64 2.30
N ASP A 427 41.69 23.79 1.67
CA ASP A 427 42.51 24.34 0.59
C ASP A 427 43.94 24.68 1.03
N ILE A 428 44.12 25.08 2.30
CA ILE A 428 45.45 25.25 2.91
C ILE A 428 46.10 23.89 3.15
N ASN A 429 45.38 22.93 3.75
CA ASN A 429 45.89 21.60 4.06
C ASN A 429 46.32 20.84 2.80
N ALA A 430 45.63 21.03 1.68
CA ALA A 430 46.04 20.50 0.37
C ALA A 430 47.42 21.00 -0.11
N GLN A 431 47.92 22.11 0.44
CA GLN A 431 49.24 22.67 0.14
C GLN A 431 50.31 22.29 1.19
N LEU A 432 49.92 21.67 2.31
CA LEU A 432 50.81 21.22 3.37
C LEU A 432 51.17 19.73 3.16
N GLU A 433 52.40 19.45 2.72
CA GLU A 433 52.83 18.07 2.43
C GLU A 433 53.73 17.46 3.51
N ASN A 434 54.42 18.29 4.30
CA ASN A 434 55.51 17.85 5.18
C ASN A 434 55.28 18.23 6.67
N VAL A 435 54.13 18.84 6.99
CA VAL A 435 53.74 19.25 8.35
C VAL A 435 52.39 18.67 8.75
N GLU A 436 52.02 18.87 10.00
CA GLU A 436 50.69 18.52 10.50
C GLU A 436 49.65 19.43 9.84
N PRO A 437 48.48 18.90 9.43
CA PRO A 437 47.41 19.74 8.91
C PRO A 437 46.94 20.72 9.98
N VAL A 438 46.42 21.85 9.52
CA VAL A 438 45.66 22.80 10.35
C VAL A 438 44.34 22.13 10.73
N GLY A 439 43.98 22.16 12.01
CA GLY A 439 42.71 21.63 12.51
C GLY A 439 41.49 22.37 11.97
N THR A 440 40.37 21.65 11.84
CA THR A 440 39.05 22.24 11.58
C THR A 440 38.50 22.91 12.84
N ILE A 441 37.51 23.78 12.65
CA ILE A 441 36.83 24.49 13.75
C ILE A 441 35.36 24.11 13.83
N ASP A 442 34.80 24.23 15.02
CA ASP A 442 33.39 23.99 15.35
C ASP A 442 32.61 25.29 15.70
N SER A 443 33.31 26.43 15.79
CA SER A 443 32.71 27.73 16.08
C SER A 443 33.42 28.88 15.36
N ALA A 444 32.65 29.87 14.87
CA ALA A 444 33.18 31.08 14.25
C ALA A 444 33.48 32.21 15.26
N ASP A 445 33.61 31.90 16.56
CA ASP A 445 33.88 32.92 17.57
C ASP A 445 35.30 33.48 17.47
N ALA A 446 35.48 34.73 17.90
CA ALA A 446 36.73 35.45 17.71
C ALA A 446 37.95 34.78 18.36
N GLU A 447 37.79 33.99 19.43
CA GLU A 447 38.90 33.28 20.08
C GLU A 447 39.31 32.08 19.23
N THR A 448 38.35 31.31 18.71
CA THR A 448 38.58 30.19 17.79
C THR A 448 39.20 30.65 16.47
N ILE A 449 38.71 31.75 15.89
CA ILE A 449 39.23 32.29 14.63
C ILE A 449 40.65 32.84 14.78
N ASP A 450 40.97 33.50 15.89
CA ASP A 450 42.33 33.96 16.14
C ASP A 450 43.30 32.79 16.39
N ALA A 451 42.84 31.72 17.04
CA ALA A 451 43.63 30.49 17.21
C ALA A 451 43.89 29.78 15.86
N LEU A 452 42.86 29.63 15.03
CA LEU A 452 42.96 29.06 13.69
C LEU A 452 43.93 29.87 12.81
N ALA A 453 43.85 31.21 12.85
CA ALA A 453 44.75 32.07 12.11
C ALA A 453 46.22 31.91 12.56
N GLU A 454 46.48 31.76 13.86
CA GLU A 454 47.82 31.48 14.40
C GLU A 454 48.32 30.11 13.94
N GLU A 455 47.45 29.10 13.92
CA GLU A 455 47.77 27.76 13.47
C GLU A 455 48.11 27.72 11.98
N ILE A 456 47.32 28.36 11.12
CA ILE A 456 47.58 28.49 9.68
C ILE A 456 48.98 29.07 9.42
N PHE A 457 49.32 30.19 10.06
CA PHE A 457 50.65 30.77 9.86
C PHE A 457 51.76 29.88 10.41
N THR A 458 51.52 29.18 11.53
CA THR A 458 52.49 28.25 12.11
C THR A 458 52.77 27.09 11.16
N GLN A 459 51.73 26.46 10.62
CA GLN A 459 51.91 25.30 9.73
C GLN A 459 52.50 25.70 8.37
N VAL A 460 52.03 26.81 7.77
CA VAL A 460 52.59 27.28 6.50
C VAL A 460 54.06 27.67 6.63
N THR A 461 54.46 28.32 7.73
CA THR A 461 55.89 28.66 7.94
C THR A 461 56.73 27.42 8.24
N ALA A 462 56.19 26.42 8.95
CA ALA A 462 56.83 25.13 9.16
C ALA A 462 57.00 24.35 7.85
N GLU A 463 56.02 24.38 6.95
CA GLU A 463 56.10 23.75 5.62
C GLU A 463 57.17 24.43 4.76
N ILE A 464 57.23 25.76 4.78
CA ILE A 464 58.28 26.51 4.09
C ILE A 464 59.67 26.16 4.66
N GLU A 465 59.80 26.03 5.99
CA GLU A 465 61.06 25.58 6.61
C GLU A 465 61.42 24.15 6.18
N ALA A 466 60.44 23.24 6.14
CA ALA A 466 60.65 21.86 5.70
C ALA A 466 61.09 21.77 4.23
N GLN A 467 60.49 22.57 3.34
CA GLN A 467 60.78 22.55 1.91
C GLN A 467 62.05 23.32 1.53
N ALA A 468 62.25 24.50 2.12
CA ALA A 468 63.29 25.45 1.70
C ALA A 468 64.41 25.65 2.73
N GLY A 469 64.24 25.19 3.97
CA GLY A 469 65.19 25.39 5.07
C GLY A 469 65.30 26.85 5.52
N VAL A 470 64.26 27.65 5.29
CA VAL A 470 64.19 29.07 5.65
C VAL A 470 63.08 29.27 6.66
N GLU A 471 63.43 29.73 7.85
CA GLU A 471 62.50 30.03 8.94
C GLU A 471 61.89 31.42 8.74
N TYR A 472 60.56 31.50 8.85
CA TYR A 472 59.79 32.74 8.82
C TYR A 472 59.00 32.83 10.12
N ASP A 473 59.08 33.98 10.79
CA ASP A 473 58.30 34.27 12.00
C ASP A 473 57.16 35.21 11.58
N VAL A 474 55.99 34.63 11.38
CA VAL A 474 54.80 35.30 10.88
C VAL A 474 53.65 34.93 11.79
N SER A 475 53.02 35.95 12.38
CA SER A 475 51.85 35.78 13.26
C SER A 475 50.65 36.60 12.80
N THR A 476 50.82 37.39 11.73
CA THR A 476 49.79 38.30 11.21
C THR A 476 49.84 38.39 9.69
N VAL A 477 48.70 38.74 9.08
CA VAL A 477 48.56 39.01 7.64
C VAL A 477 49.58 40.05 7.15
N GLU A 478 49.80 41.13 7.92
CA GLU A 478 50.78 42.17 7.55
C GLU A 478 52.22 41.63 7.55
N GLU A 479 52.59 40.81 8.53
CA GLU A 479 53.89 40.15 8.59
C GLU A 479 54.06 39.13 7.46
N ALA A 480 53.00 38.38 7.13
CA ALA A 480 52.98 37.40 6.04
C ALA A 480 53.24 38.06 4.69
N ARG A 481 52.52 39.15 4.39
CA ARG A 481 52.69 39.92 3.15
C ARG A 481 54.06 40.60 3.08
N ALA A 482 54.57 41.12 4.19
CA ALA A 482 55.93 41.67 4.24
C ALA A 482 57.00 40.59 4.01
N ALA A 483 56.84 39.42 4.61
CA ALA A 483 57.73 38.27 4.42
C ALA A 483 57.66 37.74 2.97
N ALA A 484 56.49 37.78 2.33
CA ALA A 484 56.30 37.42 0.93
C ALA A 484 57.02 38.39 -0.02
N GLU A 485 56.98 39.70 0.25
CA GLU A 485 57.73 40.71 -0.52
C GLU A 485 59.25 40.51 -0.44
N ASP A 486 59.74 40.07 0.72
CA ASP A 486 61.15 39.78 0.97
C ASP A 486 61.57 38.34 0.61
N ALA A 487 60.62 37.49 0.20
CA ALA A 487 60.89 36.10 -0.13
C ALA A 487 61.75 35.97 -1.40
N THR A 488 62.81 35.16 -1.30
CA THR A 488 63.80 35.00 -2.38
C THR A 488 63.35 34.04 -3.48
N LEU A 489 62.34 33.22 -3.21
CA LEU A 489 61.79 32.23 -4.13
C LEU A 489 60.29 32.49 -4.34
N PRO A 490 59.81 32.50 -5.61
CA PRO A 490 58.40 32.74 -5.90
C PRO A 490 57.42 31.81 -5.16
N PRO A 491 57.67 30.49 -5.03
CA PRO A 491 56.75 29.61 -4.31
C PRO A 491 56.57 29.96 -2.81
N ILE A 492 57.62 30.52 -2.18
CA ILE A 492 57.54 30.96 -0.78
C ILE A 492 56.70 32.23 -0.67
N ALA A 493 56.87 33.17 -1.62
CA ALA A 493 56.05 34.36 -1.68
C ALA A 493 54.58 34.02 -1.93
N ASP A 494 54.31 33.06 -2.81
CA ASP A 494 52.96 32.60 -3.12
C ASP A 494 52.32 31.93 -1.90
N ALA A 495 53.02 31.02 -1.21
CA ALA A 495 52.51 30.37 0.00
C ALA A 495 52.19 31.37 1.13
N LEU A 496 53.06 32.35 1.37
CA LEU A 496 52.84 33.38 2.39
C LEU A 496 51.69 34.33 2.03
N ASN A 497 51.53 34.68 0.75
CA ASN A 497 50.38 35.49 0.31
C ASN A 497 49.07 34.70 0.38
N ASN A 498 49.07 33.43 -0.03
CA ASN A 498 47.91 32.56 0.06
C ASN A 498 47.44 32.39 1.51
N ALA A 499 48.37 32.16 2.45
CA ALA A 499 48.06 32.09 3.87
C ALA A 499 47.49 33.42 4.40
N ALA A 500 48.04 34.55 3.96
CA ALA A 500 47.56 35.87 4.34
C ALA A 500 46.14 36.14 3.82
N ASP A 501 45.86 35.77 2.57
CA ASP A 501 44.55 35.94 1.93
C ASP A 501 43.51 35.02 2.58
N ALA A 502 43.85 33.76 2.83
CA ALA A 502 42.98 32.81 3.52
C ALA A 502 42.60 33.30 4.94
N VAL A 503 43.54 33.82 5.72
CA VAL A 503 43.24 34.37 7.05
C VAL A 503 42.40 35.65 6.97
N GLU A 504 42.55 36.48 5.92
CA GLU A 504 41.65 37.62 5.69
C GLU A 504 40.23 37.15 5.35
N ASP A 505 40.08 36.15 4.49
CA ASP A 505 38.79 35.60 4.09
C ASP A 505 38.07 34.95 5.28
N ILE A 506 38.76 34.13 6.07
CA ILE A 506 38.23 33.52 7.30
C ILE A 506 37.73 34.60 8.29
N ARG A 507 38.53 35.65 8.52
CA ARG A 507 38.13 36.75 9.41
C ARG A 507 36.96 37.57 8.86
N ASN A 508 36.87 37.72 7.55
CA ASN A 508 35.75 38.41 6.91
C ASN A 508 34.46 37.59 7.04
N LEU A 509 34.53 36.27 6.83
CA LEU A 509 33.42 35.33 7.02
C LEU A 509 32.92 35.36 8.47
N ALA A 510 33.81 35.20 9.44
CA ALA A 510 33.46 35.25 10.88
C ALA A 510 32.96 36.61 11.40
N SER A 511 32.97 37.66 10.57
CA SER A 511 32.52 39.01 10.94
C SER A 511 31.18 39.43 10.32
N GLN A 512 30.62 38.58 9.45
CA GLN A 512 29.30 38.76 8.83
C GLN A 512 28.20 38.36 9.81
#